data_AF-A0A957TSW1-F1
#
_entry.id   AF-A0A957TSW1-F1
#
_cell.length_a   1.000
_cell.length_b   1.000
_cell.length_c   1.000
_cell.angle_alpha   90.00
_cell.angle_beta   90.00
_cell.angle_gamma   90.00
#
_symmetry.space_group_name_H-M   'P 1'
#
loop_
_entity.id
_entity.type
_entity.pdbx_description
1 polymer ?
#
loop_
_entity_poly.entity_id
_entity_poly.type
_entity_poly.pdbx_seq_one_letter_code
_entity_poly.pdbx_strand_id
1 'polypeptide(L)'
;MQEVVCFNCGRIVHISPDAELCSVCGENLRELIHPAYASRYFYDRAANLVAGSDLLQALREVDRGLNYQASSELRLLGAILSQQMGDFEQMRRHVAAVPVDDVLRSEAEWLLRSHQERKRDERTARRIASLPPLTDDVSPFEEDVTLPVP
;
A
#
# COMPACT_ATOMS: atom_id res chain seq x y z
N MET A 1 18.09 -3.57 17.27
CA MET A 1 18.43 -4.76 18.09
C MET A 1 17.74 -4.63 19.43
N GLN A 2 17.27 -5.73 20.01
CA GLN A 2 16.63 -5.78 21.33
C GLN A 2 17.53 -6.52 22.32
N GLU A 3 17.75 -5.93 23.48
CA GLU A 3 18.49 -6.57 24.57
C GLU A 3 17.54 -7.50 25.36
N VAL A 4 17.96 -8.75 25.57
CA VAL A 4 17.22 -9.74 26.37
C VAL A 4 18.17 -10.58 27.21
N VAL A 5 17.66 -11.17 28.28
CA VAL A 5 18.39 -12.17 29.07
C VAL A 5 18.03 -13.55 28.55
N CYS A 6 19.03 -14.34 28.16
CA CYS A 6 18.83 -15.74 27.77
C CYS A 6 18.41 -16.57 28.98
N PHE A 7 17.25 -17.22 28.92
CA PHE A 7 16.73 -18.04 30.01
C PHE A 7 17.56 -19.32 30.26
N ASN A 8 18.35 -19.77 29.28
CA ASN A 8 19.17 -20.97 29.39
C ASN A 8 20.55 -20.69 30.01
N CYS A 9 21.28 -19.67 29.53
CA CYS A 9 22.63 -19.37 30.02
C CYS A 9 22.75 -18.14 30.95
N GLY A 10 21.64 -17.41 31.17
CA GLY A 10 21.59 -16.23 32.05
C GLY A 10 22.32 -14.99 31.54
N ARG A 11 22.87 -15.02 30.32
CA ARG A 11 23.61 -13.88 29.74
C ARG A 11 22.69 -12.90 29.03
N ILE A 12 23.06 -11.63 29.11
CA ILE A 12 22.46 -10.56 28.30
C ILE A 12 22.97 -10.70 26.87
N VAL A 13 22.06 -10.80 25.91
CA VAL A 13 22.35 -10.93 24.48
C VAL A 13 21.45 -10.00 23.67
N HIS A 14 21.91 -9.66 22.46
CA HIS A 14 21.17 -8.83 21.53
C HIS A 14 20.54 -9.70 20.46
N ILE A 15 19.22 -9.62 20.30
CA ILE A 15 18.47 -10.39 19.31
C ILE A 15 17.70 -9.48 18.35
N SER A 16 17.29 -10.06 17.22
CA SER A 16 16.44 -9.43 16.22
C SER A 16 15.68 -10.50 15.44
N PRO A 17 14.66 -10.14 14.63
CA PRO A 17 13.99 -11.11 13.75
C PRO A 17 14.91 -11.82 12.73
N ASP A 18 16.14 -11.34 12.54
CA ASP A 18 17.17 -12.00 11.71
C ASP A 18 18.15 -12.85 12.54
N ALA A 19 18.20 -12.61 13.85
CA ALA A 19 19.14 -13.22 14.79
C ALA A 19 18.40 -13.53 16.09
N GLU A 20 17.58 -14.59 16.03
CA GLU A 20 16.71 -15.03 17.13
C GLU A 20 17.44 -15.89 18.16
N LEU A 21 18.61 -16.43 17.79
CA LEU A 21 19.37 -17.36 18.62
C LEU A 21 20.30 -16.62 19.59
N CYS A 22 20.46 -17.18 20.78
CA CYS A 22 21.48 -16.76 21.71
C CYS A 22 22.87 -16.96 21.09
N SER A 23 23.67 -15.90 21.00
CA SER A 23 25.03 -15.95 20.45
C SER A 23 26.02 -16.78 21.27
N VAL A 24 25.64 -17.25 22.46
CA VAL A 24 26.51 -18.01 23.38
C VAL A 24 26.14 -19.48 23.43
N CYS A 25 24.87 -19.80 23.70
CA CYS A 25 24.41 -21.19 23.85
C CYS A 25 23.54 -21.70 22.68
N GLY A 26 23.20 -20.86 21.70
CA GLY A 26 22.37 -21.24 20.56
C GLY A 26 20.88 -21.39 20.85
N GLU A 27 20.42 -21.09 22.06
CA GLU A 27 19.02 -21.16 22.45
C GLU A 27 18.13 -20.26 21.60
N ASN A 28 16.92 -20.71 21.26
CA ASN A 28 15.97 -19.88 20.50
C ASN A 28 15.27 -18.89 21.44
N LEU A 29 15.48 -17.60 21.20
CA LEU A 29 14.93 -16.50 22.00
C LEU A 29 13.82 -15.73 21.26
N ARG A 30 13.25 -16.30 20.18
CA ARG A 30 12.20 -15.66 19.36
C ARG A 30 11.03 -15.14 20.20
N GLU A 31 10.59 -15.93 21.18
CA GLU A 31 9.46 -15.56 22.06
C GLU A 31 9.73 -14.33 22.92
N LEU A 32 11.01 -13.95 23.12
CA LEU A 32 11.39 -12.75 23.84
C LEU A 32 11.37 -11.49 22.96
N ILE A 33 11.21 -11.63 21.64
CA ILE A 33 11.14 -10.49 20.72
C ILE A 33 9.76 -9.85 20.84
N HIS A 34 9.72 -8.59 21.26
CA HIS A 34 8.45 -7.90 21.44
C HIS A 34 7.74 -7.69 20.09
N PRO A 35 6.44 -7.98 19.96
CA PRO A 35 5.72 -7.86 18.68
C PRO A 35 5.82 -6.47 18.01
N ALA A 36 5.76 -5.40 18.82
CA ALA A 36 5.92 -4.03 18.33
C ALA A 36 7.34 -3.77 17.80
N TYR A 37 8.37 -4.33 18.44
CA TYR A 37 9.74 -4.22 17.97
C TYR A 37 9.95 -4.99 16.66
N ALA A 38 9.39 -6.21 16.56
CA ALA A 38 9.43 -6.98 15.32
C ALA A 38 8.75 -6.24 14.16
N SER A 39 7.54 -5.72 14.37
CA SER A 39 6.79 -4.98 13.35
C SER A 39 7.58 -3.77 12.85
N ARG A 40 8.12 -2.98 13.78
CA ARG A 40 8.97 -1.81 13.45
C ARG A 40 10.25 -2.20 12.71
N TYR A 41 10.90 -3.30 13.10
CA TYR A 41 12.11 -3.79 12.44
C TYR A 41 11.88 -4.06 10.95
N PHE A 42 10.78 -4.75 10.60
CA PHE A 42 10.45 -5.02 9.20
C PHE A 42 9.99 -3.76 8.46
N TYR A 43 9.22 -2.88 9.13
CA TYR A 43 8.81 -1.61 8.56
C TYR A 43 10.01 -0.75 8.18
N ASP A 44 10.94 -0.52 9.10
CA ASP A 44 12.13 0.32 8.89
C ASP A 44 13.00 -0.24 7.75
N ARG A 45 13.13 -1.57 7.65
CA ARG A 45 13.86 -2.22 6.54
C ARG A 45 13.16 -2.02 5.20
N ALA A 46 11.85 -2.25 5.14
CA ALA A 46 11.09 -2.03 3.92
C ALA A 46 11.15 -0.55 3.49
N ALA A 47 11.04 0.40 4.41
CA ALA A 47 11.17 1.82 4.14
C ALA A 47 12.55 2.19 3.56
N ASN A 48 13.63 1.62 4.10
CA ASN A 48 14.99 1.81 3.56
C ASN A 48 15.12 1.27 2.12
N LEU A 49 14.47 0.14 1.81
CA LEU A 49 14.46 -0.42 0.45
C LEU A 49 13.67 0.44 -0.53
N VAL A 50 12.56 1.02 -0.09
CA VAL A 50 11.79 2.00 -0.87
C VAL A 50 12.64 3.24 -1.17
N ALA A 51 13.38 3.74 -0.18
CA ALA A 51 14.31 4.86 -0.39
C ALA A 51 15.40 4.52 -1.43
N GLY A 52 15.80 3.25 -1.52
CA GLY A 52 16.68 2.71 -2.55
C GLY A 52 16.01 2.40 -3.91
N SER A 53 14.72 2.73 -4.07
CA SER A 53 13.88 2.39 -5.25
C SER A 53 13.70 0.89 -5.53
N ASP A 54 13.91 0.03 -4.53
CA ASP A 54 13.72 -1.42 -4.67
C ASP A 54 12.37 -1.86 -4.08
N LEU A 55 11.29 -1.55 -4.81
CA LEU A 55 9.92 -1.83 -4.37
C LEU A 55 9.65 -3.33 -4.19
N LEU A 56 10.24 -4.19 -5.03
CA LEU A 56 10.04 -5.63 -4.96
C LEU A 56 10.72 -6.23 -3.73
N GLN A 57 11.94 -5.79 -3.39
CA GLN A 57 12.56 -6.20 -2.13
C GLN A 57 11.82 -5.64 -0.91
N ALA A 58 11.36 -4.39 -0.98
CA ALA A 58 10.58 -3.79 0.11
C ALA A 58 9.32 -4.62 0.41
N LEU A 59 8.59 -5.02 -0.63
CA LEU A 59 7.40 -5.87 -0.49
C LEU A 59 7.75 -7.26 0.08
N ARG A 60 8.87 -7.86 -0.34
CA ARG A 60 9.35 -9.12 0.23
C ARG A 60 9.68 -9.01 1.72
N GLU A 61 10.25 -7.90 2.17
CA GLU A 61 10.48 -7.65 3.60
C GLU A 61 9.17 -7.46 4.36
N VAL A 62 8.17 -6.81 3.76
CA VAL A 62 6.82 -6.72 4.34
C VAL A 62 6.20 -8.11 4.50
N ASP A 63 6.22 -8.95 3.46
CA ASP A 63 5.69 -10.30 3.51
C ASP A 63 6.42 -11.17 4.55
N ARG A 64 7.74 -11.02 4.65
CA ARG A 64 8.55 -11.68 5.69
C ARG A 64 8.12 -11.23 7.09
N GLY A 65 7.91 -9.94 7.28
CA GLY A 65 7.41 -9.38 8.53
C GLY A 65 6.01 -9.87 8.89
N LEU A 66 5.09 -9.94 7.92
CA LEU A 66 3.73 -10.44 8.12
C LEU A 66 3.69 -11.93 8.47
N ASN A 67 4.59 -12.74 7.89
CA ASN A 67 4.76 -14.15 8.25
C ASN A 67 5.40 -14.31 9.66
N TYR A 68 6.21 -13.34 10.08
CA TYR A 68 6.83 -13.33 11.39
C TYR A 68 5.84 -12.91 12.49
N GLN A 69 5.13 -11.80 12.27
CA GLN A 69 4.17 -11.18 13.17
C GLN A 69 3.11 -10.42 12.34
N ALA A 70 1.85 -10.79 12.50
CA ALA A 70 0.75 -10.05 11.88
C ALA A 70 0.71 -8.61 12.43
N SER A 71 0.68 -7.63 11.54
CA SER A 71 0.62 -6.20 11.87
C SER A 71 -0.17 -5.44 10.81
N SER A 72 -1.10 -4.60 11.26
CA SER A 72 -1.89 -3.74 10.38
C SER A 72 -1.04 -2.67 9.69
N GLU A 73 0.00 -2.17 10.34
CA GLU A 73 0.98 -1.25 9.74
C GLU A 73 1.70 -1.89 8.56
N LEU A 74 2.17 -3.13 8.73
CA LEU A 74 2.83 -3.87 7.64
C LEU A 74 1.86 -4.19 6.51
N ARG A 75 0.59 -4.51 6.81
CA ARG A 75 -0.44 -4.70 5.78
C ARG A 75 -0.68 -3.41 4.99
N LEU A 76 -0.81 -2.27 5.66
CA LEU A 76 -1.01 -0.99 4.99
C LEU A 76 0.19 -0.62 4.10
N LEU A 77 1.42 -0.83 4.59
CA LEU A 77 2.63 -0.64 3.79
C LEU A 77 2.65 -1.56 2.55
N GLY A 78 2.34 -2.84 2.72
CA GLY A 78 2.23 -3.80 1.61
C GLY A 78 1.19 -3.38 0.57
N ALA A 79 0.05 -2.83 1.00
CA ALA A 79 -0.96 -2.29 0.10
C ALA A 79 -0.44 -1.10 -0.73
N ILE A 80 0.24 -0.15 -0.08
CA ILE A 80 0.83 1.03 -0.74
C ILE A 80 1.88 0.60 -1.78
N LEU A 81 2.78 -0.33 -1.41
CA LEU A 81 3.80 -0.84 -2.32
C LEU A 81 3.20 -1.56 -3.52
N SER A 82 2.20 -2.41 -3.29
CA SER A 82 1.47 -3.10 -4.35
C SER A 82 0.80 -2.12 -5.32
N GLN A 83 0.20 -1.04 -4.80
CA GLN A 83 -0.38 0.02 -5.61
C GLN A 83 0.66 0.74 -6.47
N GLN A 84 1.83 1.05 -5.92
CA GLN A 84 2.93 1.69 -6.64
C GLN A 84 3.48 0.80 -7.77
N MET A 85 3.51 -0.50 -7.55
CA MET A 85 3.91 -1.49 -8.56
C MET A 85 2.81 -1.80 -9.60
N GLY A 86 1.59 -1.32 -9.38
CA GLY A 86 0.44 -1.61 -10.25
C GLY A 86 -0.23 -2.95 -10.00
N ASP A 87 0.16 -3.70 -8.96
CA ASP A 87 -0.52 -4.94 -8.54
C ASP A 87 -1.71 -4.62 -7.63
N PHE A 88 -2.83 -4.29 -8.26
CA PHE A 88 -4.05 -3.92 -7.55
C PHE A 88 -4.76 -5.10 -6.87
N GLU A 89 -4.51 -6.34 -7.30
CA GLU A 89 -5.06 -7.52 -6.63
C GLU A 89 -4.34 -7.74 -5.31
N GLN A 90 -3.02 -7.62 -5.29
CA GLN A 90 -2.24 -7.70 -4.06
C GLN A 90 -2.57 -6.56 -3.11
N MET A 91 -2.71 -5.33 -3.63
CA MET A 91 -3.19 -4.19 -2.83
C MET A 91 -4.51 -4.50 -2.14
N ARG A 92 -5.51 -5.03 -2.87
CA ARG A 92 -6.81 -5.41 -2.30
C ARG A 92 -6.69 -6.48 -1.21
N ARG A 93 -5.84 -7.49 -1.42
CA ARG A 93 -5.60 -8.56 -0.45
C ARG A 93 -5.04 -8.00 0.87
N HIS A 94 -4.08 -7.08 0.80
CA HIS A 94 -3.52 -6.46 2.00
C HIS A 94 -4.55 -5.61 2.74
N VAL A 95 -5.34 -4.78 2.04
CA VAL A 95 -6.40 -3.97 2.66
C VAL A 95 -7.47 -4.85 3.31
N ALA A 96 -7.89 -5.92 2.64
CA ALA A 96 -8.90 -6.84 3.18
C ALA A 96 -8.42 -7.56 4.45
N ALA A 97 -7.11 -7.74 4.61
CA ALA A 97 -6.53 -8.37 5.79
C ALA A 97 -6.39 -7.42 6.99
N VAL A 98 -6.58 -6.11 6.83
CA VAL A 98 -6.57 -5.17 7.97
C VAL A 98 -7.85 -5.38 8.80
N PRO A 99 -7.74 -5.62 10.12
CA PRO A 99 -8.90 -5.85 10.98
C PRO A 99 -9.87 -4.66 10.95
N VAL A 100 -11.16 -4.94 11.13
CA VAL A 100 -12.22 -3.93 11.00
C VAL A 100 -12.19 -2.94 12.17
N ASP A 101 -11.76 -3.39 13.34
CA ASP A 101 -11.62 -2.64 14.59
C ASP A 101 -10.27 -1.93 14.72
N ASP A 102 -9.37 -2.10 13.74
CA ASP A 102 -8.06 -1.45 13.75
C ASP A 102 -8.16 0.03 13.40
N VAL A 103 -7.33 0.85 14.04
CA VAL A 103 -7.26 2.30 13.79
C VAL A 103 -6.88 2.63 12.34
N LEU A 104 -6.09 1.77 11.69
CA LEU A 104 -5.63 1.95 10.31
C LEU A 104 -6.65 1.47 9.26
N ARG A 105 -7.81 0.98 9.70
CA ARG A 105 -8.84 0.48 8.79
C ARG A 105 -9.32 1.58 7.83
N SER A 106 -9.49 2.79 8.34
CA SER A 106 -10.05 3.90 7.56
C SER A 106 -9.12 4.32 6.40
N GLU A 107 -7.82 4.28 6.65
CA GLU A 107 -6.72 4.57 5.75
C GLU A 107 -6.60 3.47 4.69
N ALA A 108 -6.71 2.22 5.11
CA ALA A 108 -6.71 1.08 4.19
C ALA A 108 -7.89 1.15 3.21
N GLU A 109 -9.09 1.51 3.68
CA GLU A 109 -10.26 1.69 2.82
C GLU A 109 -10.16 2.93 1.93
N TRP A 110 -9.53 4.00 2.41
CA TRP A 110 -9.27 5.19 1.61
C TRP A 110 -8.42 4.85 0.37
N LEU A 111 -7.42 3.98 0.49
CA LEU A 111 -6.63 3.51 -0.66
C LEU A 111 -7.51 2.87 -1.76
N LEU A 112 -8.50 2.07 -1.36
CA LEU A 112 -9.44 1.47 -2.32
C LEU A 112 -10.29 2.53 -3.03
N ARG A 113 -10.83 3.48 -2.28
CA ARG A 113 -11.66 4.58 -2.83
C ARG A 113 -10.85 5.46 -3.78
N SER A 114 -9.67 5.90 -3.34
CA SER A 114 -8.75 6.72 -4.14
C SER A 114 -8.37 6.03 -5.46
N HIS A 115 -8.09 4.73 -5.44
CA HIS A 115 -7.83 3.98 -6.67
C HIS A 115 -9.04 3.94 -7.61
N GLN A 116 -10.24 3.71 -7.06
CA GLN A 116 -11.48 3.65 -7.85
C GLN A 116 -11.80 5.00 -8.51
N GLU A 117 -11.61 6.10 -7.78
CA GLU A 117 -11.76 7.47 -8.30
C GLU A 117 -10.81 7.71 -9.47
N ARG A 118 -9.51 7.44 -9.28
CA ARG A 118 -8.51 7.57 -10.35
C ARG A 118 -8.87 6.76 -11.60
N LYS A 119 -9.38 5.54 -11.44
CA LYS A 119 -9.85 4.70 -12.56
C LYS A 119 -11.09 5.27 -13.25
N ARG A 120 -12.00 5.91 -12.52
CA ARG A 120 -13.15 6.60 -13.12
C ARG A 120 -12.67 7.79 -13.94
N ASP A 121 -11.75 8.58 -13.41
CA ASP A 121 -11.19 9.74 -14.11
C ASP A 121 -10.46 9.33 -15.40
N GLU A 122 -9.64 8.29 -15.35
CA GLU A 122 -8.99 7.70 -16.53
C GLU A 122 -10.01 7.29 -17.60
N ARG A 123 -11.13 6.68 -17.21
CA ARG A 123 -12.20 6.25 -18.13
C ARG A 123 -12.93 7.46 -18.73
N THR A 124 -13.23 8.46 -17.91
CA THR A 124 -13.89 9.70 -18.36
C THR A 124 -12.99 10.46 -19.33
N ALA A 125 -11.70 10.61 -19.02
CA ALA A 125 -10.73 11.26 -19.89
C ALA A 125 -10.60 10.52 -21.24
N ARG A 126 -10.52 9.19 -21.23
CA ARG A 126 -10.52 8.38 -22.48
C ARG A 126 -11.80 8.58 -23.28
N ARG A 127 -12.95 8.66 -22.62
CA ARG A 127 -14.24 8.90 -23.28
C ARG A 127 -14.30 10.27 -23.95
N ILE A 128 -13.83 11.30 -23.25
CA ILE A 128 -13.73 12.67 -23.78
C ILE A 128 -12.76 12.72 -24.97
N ALA A 129 -11.59 12.07 -24.85
CA ALA A 129 -10.64 11.99 -25.95
C ALA A 129 -11.15 11.22 -27.18
N SER A 130 -12.11 10.29 -26.98
CA SER A 130 -12.74 9.52 -28.06
C SER A 130 -13.97 10.19 -28.69
N LEU A 131 -14.45 11.30 -28.11
CA LEU A 131 -15.53 12.07 -28.71
C LEU A 131 -14.99 12.82 -29.94
N PRO A 132 -15.70 12.79 -31.08
CA PRO A 132 -15.33 13.63 -32.21
C PRO A 132 -15.36 15.11 -31.78
N PRO A 133 -14.50 15.98 -32.36
CA PRO A 133 -14.56 17.40 -32.07
C PRO A 133 -15.99 17.90 -32.32
N LEU A 134 -16.54 18.65 -31.37
CA LEU A 134 -17.81 19.33 -31.54
C LEU A 134 -17.64 20.29 -32.71
N THR A 135 -18.11 19.89 -33.88
CA THR A 135 -18.31 20.81 -35.00
C THR A 135 -19.47 21.71 -34.57
N ASP A 136 -19.15 22.94 -34.19
CA ASP A 136 -20.10 24.04 -34.08
C ASP A 136 -20.64 24.40 -35.47
N ASP A 137 -21.30 23.45 -36.15
CA ASP A 137 -22.13 23.74 -37.33
C ASP A 137 -23.55 24.03 -36.84
N VAL A 138 -23.70 25.15 -36.12
CA VAL A 138 -24.98 25.83 -36.01
C VAL A 138 -25.11 26.68 -37.27
N SER A 139 -25.63 26.07 -38.34
CA SER A 139 -26.09 26.82 -39.51
C SER A 139 -27.26 27.72 -39.07
N PRO A 140 -27.18 29.06 -39.20
CA PRO A 140 -28.33 29.91 -38.95
C PRO A 140 -29.36 29.61 -40.06
N PHE A 141 -30.54 29.15 -39.66
CA PHE A 141 -31.69 29.13 -40.56
C PHE A 141 -31.92 30.54 -41.09
N GLU A 142 -31.69 30.76 -42.38
CA GLU A 142 -32.18 31.93 -43.09
C GLU A 142 -33.71 31.81 -43.18
N GLU A 143 -34.42 32.49 -42.29
CA GLU A 143 -35.86 32.73 -42.44
C GLU A 143 -36.06 33.81 -43.52
N ASP A 144 -36.36 33.35 -44.73
CA ASP A 144 -36.78 34.19 -45.86
C ASP A 144 -38.20 34.72 -45.61
N VAL A 145 -38.30 35.86 -44.92
CA VAL A 145 -39.56 36.59 -44.73
C VAL A 145 -39.74 37.60 -45.85
N THR A 146 -40.32 37.17 -46.97
CA THR A 146 -40.83 38.08 -47.99
C THR A 146 -42.09 38.79 -47.48
N LEU A 147 -41.94 40.05 -47.07
CA LEU A 147 -43.04 40.99 -46.86
C LEU A 147 -43.50 41.56 -48.21
N PRO A 148 -44.81 41.60 -48.53
CA PRO A 148 -45.30 42.43 -49.61
C PRO A 148 -45.47 43.88 -49.13
N VAL A 149 -45.07 44.83 -49.97
CA VAL A 149 -45.24 46.30 -49.80
C VAL A 149 -45.81 46.86 -51.10
N PRO A 150 -46.52 48.00 -51.06
CA PRO A 150 -47.88 48.22 -50.58
C PRO A 150 -48.98 48.06 -51.66
#